data_AF-A0A1Q7IR23-F1
#
_entry.id   AF-A0A1Q7IR23-F1
#
_cell.length_a   1.000
_cell.length_b   1.000
_cell.length_c   1.000
_cell.angle_alpha   90.00
_cell.angle_beta   90.00
_cell.angle_gamma   90.00
#
_symmetry.space_group_name_H-M   'P 1'
#
loop_
_entity.id
_entity.type
_entity.pdbx_description
1 polymer ?
#
loop_
_entity_poly.entity_id
_entity_poly.type
_entity_poly.pdbx_seq_one_letter_code
_entity_poly.pdbx_strand_id
1 'polypeptide(L)'
;MTNLQGYLEALRDGVIAPSAQQFQSLHEEVDRLVRLSQSLNTLAEDNGSNTAKTLETIDLVPIVRAAVELARPSFEGKAIRVQVVLPDRLAVRAGSDQLAQVLANLLQNASRYTPEGGLVTLAAEARRSDVLVSVTNSGQAIPQQDLPHVFERFYRVEKSRDRARGGAGIGLAIVKQLVEGIGGRVGAESDARGTRFWFSLPA
;
A
#
# COMPACT_ATOMS: atom_id res chain seq x y z
N MET A 1 8.07 17.74 -16.60
CA MET A 1 7.88 17.04 -17.89
C MET A 1 8.02 15.56 -17.63
N THR A 2 6.98 14.81 -17.95
CA THR A 2 6.80 13.38 -17.64
C THR A 2 7.87 12.56 -18.36
N ASN A 3 8.48 11.60 -17.67
CA ASN A 3 9.61 10.80 -18.19
C ASN A 3 9.27 10.16 -19.56
N LEU A 4 8.00 9.79 -19.76
CA LEU A 4 7.47 9.22 -20.99
C LEU A 4 7.68 10.11 -22.22
N GLN A 5 7.40 11.42 -22.10
CA GLN A 5 7.45 12.35 -23.23
C GLN A 5 8.90 12.57 -23.68
N GLY A 6 9.82 12.70 -22.72
CA GLY A 6 11.25 12.79 -23.01
C GLY A 6 11.85 11.52 -23.61
N TYR A 7 11.39 10.32 -23.20
CA TYR A 7 11.81 9.06 -23.81
C TYR A 7 11.30 8.93 -25.26
N LEU A 8 10.04 9.30 -25.50
CA LEU A 8 9.46 9.28 -26.85
C LEU A 8 10.13 10.31 -27.77
N GLU A 9 10.45 11.51 -27.28
CA GLU A 9 11.22 12.52 -28.01
C GLU A 9 12.64 12.05 -28.32
N ALA A 10 13.34 11.46 -27.34
CA ALA A 10 14.69 10.94 -27.54
C ALA A 10 14.75 9.75 -28.52
N LEU A 11 13.72 8.90 -28.55
CA LEU A 11 13.56 7.85 -29.55
C LEU A 11 13.25 8.42 -30.94
N ARG A 12 12.35 9.40 -31.02
CA ARG A 12 11.97 10.08 -32.26
C ARG A 12 13.16 10.80 -32.90
N ASP A 13 13.94 11.49 -32.08
CA ASP A 13 15.09 12.31 -32.52
C ASP A 13 16.35 11.45 -32.73
N GLY A 14 16.26 10.13 -32.53
CA GLY A 14 17.37 9.18 -32.74
C GLY A 14 18.50 9.27 -31.70
N VAL A 15 18.29 10.03 -30.63
CA VAL A 15 19.24 10.19 -29.51
C VAL A 15 19.42 8.86 -28.76
N ILE A 16 18.36 8.05 -28.72
CA ILE A 16 18.34 6.73 -28.09
C ILE A 16 17.86 5.70 -29.11
N ALA A 17 18.55 4.58 -29.24
CA ALA A 17 18.20 3.50 -30.18
C ALA A 17 17.16 2.55 -29.58
N PRO A 18 16.05 2.23 -30.28
CA PRO A 18 14.99 1.35 -29.77
C PRO A 18 15.54 0.01 -29.27
N SER A 19 15.25 -0.32 -28.02
CA SER A 19 15.65 -1.60 -27.42
C SER A 19 14.57 -2.14 -26.48
N ALA A 20 14.58 -3.46 -26.24
CA ALA A 20 13.67 -4.11 -25.30
C ALA A 20 13.69 -3.45 -23.91
N GLN A 21 14.86 -2.99 -23.46
CA GLN A 21 15.02 -2.30 -22.18
C GLN A 21 14.27 -0.95 -22.13
N GLN A 22 14.27 -0.20 -23.23
CA GLN A 22 13.55 1.08 -23.30
C GLN A 22 12.04 0.88 -23.43
N PHE A 23 11.60 -0.13 -24.18
CA PHE A 23 10.19 -0.51 -24.23
C PHE A 23 9.68 -0.95 -22.86
N GLN A 24 10.47 -1.73 -22.12
CA GLN A 24 10.15 -2.11 -20.74
C GLN A 24 10.04 -0.87 -19.83
N SER A 25 10.98 0.07 -19.93
CA SER A 25 10.96 1.31 -19.15
C SER A 25 9.74 2.20 -19.46
N LEU A 26 9.36 2.30 -20.75
CA LEU A 26 8.15 2.99 -21.18
C LEU A 26 6.88 2.31 -20.66
N HIS A 27 6.84 0.98 -20.72
CA HIS A 27 5.71 0.19 -20.23
C HIS A 27 5.51 0.36 -18.72
N GLU A 28 6.60 0.30 -17.94
CA GLU A 28 6.57 0.57 -16.50
C GLU A 28 6.06 1.98 -16.15
N GLU A 29 6.40 2.98 -16.98
CA GLU A 29 5.92 4.35 -16.81
C GLU A 29 4.44 4.49 -17.18
N VAL A 30 3.97 3.82 -18.25
CA VAL A 30 2.54 3.74 -18.59
C VAL A 30 1.75 3.08 -17.45
N ASP A 31 2.21 1.95 -16.95
CA ASP A 31 1.60 1.26 -15.81
C ASP A 31 1.58 2.13 -14.55
N ARG A 32 2.63 2.92 -14.33
CA ARG A 32 2.66 3.92 -13.24
C ARG A 32 1.56 4.97 -13.44
N LEU A 33 1.40 5.50 -14.65
CA LEU A 33 0.36 6.50 -14.96
C LEU A 33 -1.05 5.90 -14.85
N VAL A 34 -1.26 4.66 -15.29
CA VAL A 34 -2.52 3.93 -15.14
C VAL A 34 -2.87 3.77 -13.66
N ARG A 35 -1.93 3.30 -12.83
CA ARG A 35 -2.14 3.20 -11.37
C ARG A 35 -2.41 4.55 -10.73
N LEU A 36 -1.73 5.61 -11.18
CA LEU A 36 -1.97 6.97 -10.70
C LEU A 36 -3.39 7.43 -11.04
N SER A 37 -3.82 7.22 -12.29
CA SER A 37 -5.15 7.58 -12.77
C SER A 37 -6.26 6.82 -12.02
N GLN A 38 -6.11 5.51 -11.87
CA GLN A 38 -7.02 4.68 -11.07
C GLN A 38 -7.08 5.16 -9.62
N SER A 39 -5.93 5.47 -9.02
CA SER A 39 -5.86 6.00 -7.66
C SER A 39 -6.56 7.36 -7.55
N LEU A 40 -6.40 8.24 -8.54
CA LEU A 40 -7.08 9.54 -8.57
C LEU A 40 -8.60 9.38 -8.71
N ASN A 41 -9.06 8.43 -9.54
CA ASN A 41 -10.50 8.13 -9.66
C ASN A 41 -11.05 7.61 -8.32
N THR A 42 -10.37 6.68 -7.64
CA THR A 42 -10.79 6.21 -6.31
C THR A 42 -10.83 7.34 -5.28
N LEU A 43 -9.89 8.30 -5.35
CA LEU A 43 -9.90 9.47 -4.48
C LEU A 43 -10.99 10.50 -4.86
N ALA A 44 -11.42 10.55 -6.13
CA ALA A 44 -12.39 11.52 -6.64
C ALA A 44 -13.85 11.05 -6.50
N GLU A 45 -14.12 9.76 -6.72
CA GLU A 45 -15.47 9.15 -6.64
C GLU A 45 -16.06 9.23 -5.22
N ASP A 46 -15.21 9.20 -4.19
CA ASP A 46 -15.58 9.24 -2.77
C ASP A 46 -15.80 10.67 -2.23
N ASN A 47 -15.37 11.72 -2.94
CA ASN A 47 -15.66 13.11 -2.55
C ASN A 47 -17.04 13.58 -3.03
N GLY A 48 -17.73 12.80 -3.88
CA GLY A 48 -18.94 13.24 -4.58
C GLY A 48 -20.12 12.27 -4.55
N SER A 49 -19.92 10.98 -4.24
CA SER A 49 -21.03 10.05 -4.07
C SER A 49 -20.90 9.30 -2.75
N ASN A 50 -21.89 9.49 -1.90
CA ASN A 50 -22.25 8.56 -0.84
C ASN A 50 -22.76 7.26 -1.52
N THR A 51 -21.91 6.58 -2.30
CA THR A 51 -22.20 5.22 -2.72
C THR A 51 -22.10 4.41 -1.45
N ALA A 52 -23.25 4.21 -0.83
CA ALA A 52 -23.47 3.30 0.28
C ALA A 52 -23.02 1.90 -0.18
N LYS A 53 -21.72 1.65 -0.15
CA LYS A 53 -21.17 0.30 -0.23
C LYS A 53 -21.75 -0.42 0.98
N THR A 54 -22.57 -1.43 0.71
CA THR A 54 -23.23 -2.22 1.74
C THR A 54 -22.15 -2.78 2.67
N LEU A 55 -22.09 -2.27 3.89
CA LEU A 55 -21.22 -2.82 4.92
C LEU A 55 -21.86 -4.10 5.44
N GLU A 56 -21.20 -5.21 5.20
CA GLU A 56 -21.63 -6.53 5.65
C GLU A 56 -20.74 -7.01 6.79
N THR A 57 -21.27 -7.88 7.63
CA THR A 57 -20.47 -8.58 8.64
C THR A 57 -19.72 -9.70 7.96
N ILE A 58 -18.40 -9.54 7.84
CA ILE A 58 -17.52 -10.48 7.16
C ILE A 58 -16.44 -11.00 8.09
N ASP A 59 -15.99 -12.24 7.84
CA ASP A 59 -14.82 -12.78 8.54
C ASP A 59 -13.55 -12.25 7.88
N LEU A 60 -12.73 -11.56 8.68
CA LEU A 60 -11.50 -10.92 8.24
C LEU A 60 -10.39 -11.93 7.97
N VAL A 61 -10.40 -13.08 8.66
CA VAL A 61 -9.30 -14.06 8.63
C VAL A 61 -9.05 -14.60 7.21
N PRO A 62 -10.07 -15.05 6.45
CA PRO A 62 -9.88 -15.49 5.06
C PRO A 62 -9.35 -14.39 4.14
N ILE A 63 -9.82 -13.15 4.32
CA ILE A 63 -9.43 -12.00 3.48
C ILE A 63 -7.96 -11.67 3.70
N VAL A 64 -7.51 -11.65 4.95
CA VAL A 64 -6.11 -11.46 5.30
C VAL A 64 -5.22 -12.55 4.70
N ARG A 65 -5.62 -13.83 4.82
CA ARG A 65 -4.86 -14.94 4.25
C ARG A 65 -4.74 -14.81 2.74
N ALA A 66 -5.84 -14.51 2.05
CA ALA A 66 -5.84 -14.31 0.60
C ALA A 66 -4.91 -13.15 0.18
N ALA A 67 -4.94 -12.03 0.91
CA ALA A 67 -4.06 -10.89 0.64
C ALA A 67 -2.57 -11.24 0.83
N VAL A 68 -2.23 -12.03 1.85
CA VAL A 68 -0.86 -12.52 2.07
C VAL A 68 -0.40 -13.44 0.95
N GLU A 69 -1.24 -14.39 0.52
CA GLU A 69 -0.92 -15.28 -0.60
C GLU A 69 -0.70 -14.52 -1.90
N LEU A 70 -1.54 -13.51 -2.19
CA LEU A 70 -1.37 -12.66 -3.37
C LEU A 70 -0.06 -11.86 -3.33
N ALA A 71 0.37 -11.41 -2.15
CA ALA A 71 1.60 -10.65 -1.97
C ALA A 71 2.87 -11.54 -1.88
N ARG A 72 2.71 -12.86 -1.68
CA ARG A 72 3.80 -13.83 -1.48
C ARG A 72 4.93 -13.72 -2.51
N PRO A 73 4.68 -13.66 -3.84
CA PRO A 73 5.76 -13.55 -4.82
C PRO A 73 6.65 -12.32 -4.62
N SER A 74 6.06 -11.20 -4.17
CA SER A 74 6.79 -9.94 -3.92
C SER A 74 7.70 -10.02 -2.68
N PHE A 75 7.39 -10.92 -1.75
CA PHE A 75 8.22 -11.18 -0.57
C PHE A 75 9.32 -12.21 -0.89
N GLU A 76 8.97 -13.29 -1.58
CA GLU A 76 9.90 -14.35 -1.98
C GLU A 76 11.01 -13.84 -2.89
N GLY A 77 10.70 -12.94 -3.83
CA GLY A 77 11.71 -12.29 -4.69
C GLY A 77 12.77 -11.48 -3.93
N LYS A 78 12.55 -11.18 -2.64
CA LYS A 78 13.50 -10.50 -1.74
C LYS A 78 13.90 -11.35 -0.53
N ALA A 79 13.59 -12.65 -0.54
CA ALA A 79 13.78 -13.54 0.61
C ALA A 79 13.21 -12.99 1.94
N ILE A 80 12.12 -12.19 1.87
CA ILE A 80 11.47 -11.62 3.06
C ILE A 80 10.64 -12.72 3.74
N ARG A 81 10.85 -12.91 5.03
CA ARG A 81 10.04 -13.81 5.84
C ARG A 81 8.71 -13.15 6.19
N VAL A 82 7.62 -13.89 6.06
CA VAL A 82 6.27 -13.42 6.40
C VAL A 82 5.72 -14.24 7.57
N GLN A 83 5.32 -13.56 8.64
CA GLN A 83 4.61 -14.14 9.78
C GLN A 83 3.18 -13.64 9.82
N VAL A 84 2.24 -14.54 10.08
CA VAL A 84 0.80 -14.22 10.15
C VAL A 84 0.27 -14.69 11.49
N VAL A 85 -0.21 -13.74 12.30
CA VAL A 85 -0.76 -13.99 13.65
C VAL A 85 -2.21 -13.57 13.66
N LEU A 86 -3.12 -14.54 13.58
CA LEU A 86 -4.56 -14.31 13.49
C LEU A 86 -5.29 -15.20 14.50
N PRO A 87 -6.42 -14.74 15.07
CA PRO A 87 -7.36 -15.63 15.75
C PRO A 87 -8.04 -16.57 14.74
N ASP A 88 -8.81 -17.54 15.24
CA ASP A 88 -9.55 -18.48 14.39
C ASP A 88 -10.61 -17.80 13.54
N ARG A 89 -11.28 -16.79 14.11
CA ARG A 89 -12.35 -16.02 13.45
C ARG A 89 -12.34 -14.59 13.97
N LEU A 90 -12.58 -13.63 13.07
CA LEU A 90 -12.62 -12.22 13.43
C LEU A 90 -13.63 -11.47 12.56
N ALA A 91 -14.79 -11.14 13.14
CA ALA A 91 -15.85 -10.45 12.43
C ALA A 91 -15.60 -8.93 12.41
N VAL A 92 -15.84 -8.29 11.26
CA VAL A 92 -15.81 -6.84 11.08
C VAL A 92 -16.93 -6.40 10.16
N ARG A 93 -17.39 -5.16 10.31
CA ARG A 93 -18.33 -4.52 9.36
C ARG A 93 -17.56 -3.74 8.31
N ALA A 94 -17.42 -4.31 7.12
CA ALA A 94 -16.70 -3.69 6.01
C ALA A 94 -17.11 -4.26 4.65
N GLY A 95 -16.79 -3.56 3.56
CA GLY A 95 -16.83 -4.15 2.22
C GLY A 95 -15.57 -5.00 1.96
N SER A 96 -15.74 -6.21 1.42
CA SER A 96 -14.64 -7.13 1.11
C SER A 96 -13.56 -6.50 0.24
N ASP A 97 -13.98 -5.76 -0.80
CA ASP A 97 -13.08 -5.16 -1.78
C ASP A 97 -12.27 -4.01 -1.18
N GLN A 98 -12.89 -3.22 -0.30
CA GLN A 98 -12.21 -2.13 0.41
C GLN A 98 -11.14 -2.69 1.34
N LEU A 99 -11.45 -3.75 2.10
CA LEU A 99 -10.48 -4.43 2.94
C LEU A 99 -9.33 -5.04 2.15
N ALA A 100 -9.63 -5.74 1.04
CA ALA A 100 -8.62 -6.29 0.17
C ALA A 100 -7.68 -5.19 -0.37
N GLN A 101 -8.23 -4.03 -0.75
CA GLN A 101 -7.45 -2.89 -1.21
C GLN A 101 -6.59 -2.26 -0.09
N VAL A 102 -7.11 -2.15 1.13
CA VAL A 102 -6.34 -1.68 2.30
C VAL A 102 -5.15 -2.61 2.55
N LEU A 103 -5.40 -3.92 2.63
CA LEU A 103 -4.38 -4.93 2.88
C LEU A 103 -3.34 -4.96 1.76
N ALA A 104 -3.76 -4.90 0.50
CA ALA A 104 -2.85 -4.85 -0.65
C ALA A 104 -1.91 -3.64 -0.58
N ASN A 105 -2.44 -2.45 -0.25
CA ASN A 105 -1.62 -1.25 -0.10
C ASN A 105 -0.59 -1.38 1.03
N LEU A 106 -1.00 -1.93 2.18
CA LEU A 106 -0.10 -2.13 3.33
C LEU A 106 0.97 -3.19 3.06
N LEU A 107 0.60 -4.31 2.44
CA LEU A 107 1.53 -5.39 2.07
C LEU A 107 2.50 -4.97 0.98
N GLN A 108 2.05 -4.21 -0.02
CA GLN A 108 2.92 -3.61 -1.02
C GLN A 108 3.92 -2.64 -0.39
N ASN A 109 3.48 -1.82 0.57
CA ASN A 109 4.35 -0.96 1.35
C ASN A 109 5.40 -1.79 2.10
N ALA A 110 4.97 -2.84 2.81
CA ALA A 110 5.86 -3.73 3.53
C ALA A 110 6.90 -4.40 2.62
N SER A 111 6.49 -5.00 1.49
CA SER A 111 7.43 -5.60 0.52
C SER A 111 8.42 -4.57 -0.01
N ARG A 112 7.97 -3.34 -0.25
CA ARG A 112 8.81 -2.27 -0.80
C ARG A 112 9.91 -1.80 0.15
N TYR A 113 9.57 -1.56 1.42
CA TYR A 113 10.48 -0.95 2.39
C TYR A 113 11.17 -1.95 3.33
N THR A 114 10.84 -3.24 3.24
CA THR A 114 11.60 -4.28 3.93
C THR A 114 12.86 -4.60 3.13
N PRO A 115 14.05 -4.63 3.76
CA PRO A 115 15.29 -5.07 3.11
C PRO A 115 15.23 -6.55 2.76
N GLU A 116 16.11 -6.98 1.86
CA GLU A 116 16.30 -8.38 1.52
C GLU A 116 16.62 -9.22 2.77
N GLY A 117 16.01 -10.41 2.90
CA GLY A 117 16.16 -11.26 4.09
C GLY A 117 15.41 -10.77 5.35
N GLY A 118 14.67 -9.67 5.24
CA GLY A 118 13.95 -9.06 6.37
C GLY A 118 12.72 -9.84 6.84
N LEU A 119 11.93 -9.21 7.72
CA LEU A 119 10.72 -9.79 8.31
C LEU A 119 9.52 -8.84 8.14
N VAL A 120 8.40 -9.41 7.75
CA VAL A 120 7.08 -8.79 7.78
C VAL A 120 6.16 -9.62 8.66
N THR A 121 5.52 -8.99 9.63
CA THR A 121 4.53 -9.62 10.51
C THR A 121 3.17 -8.95 10.29
N LEU A 122 2.19 -9.72 9.85
CA LEU A 122 0.80 -9.31 9.82
C LEU A 122 0.07 -9.90 11.02
N ALA A 123 -0.55 -9.04 11.82
CA ALA A 123 -1.32 -9.45 12.98
C ALA A 123 -2.73 -8.84 12.96
N ALA A 124 -3.73 -9.60 13.39
CA ALA A 124 -5.06 -9.07 13.67
C ALA A 124 -5.53 -9.53 15.04
N GLU A 125 -6.18 -8.65 15.79
CA GLU A 125 -6.69 -8.93 17.13
C GLU A 125 -8.03 -8.24 17.38
N ALA A 126 -8.91 -8.92 18.12
CA ALA A 126 -10.10 -8.30 18.68
C ALA A 126 -9.71 -7.51 19.93
N ARG A 127 -10.18 -6.26 20.01
CA ARG A 127 -10.10 -5.43 21.21
C ARG A 127 -11.51 -5.20 21.75
N ARG A 128 -11.61 -4.46 22.87
CA ARG A 128 -12.91 -4.24 23.54
C ARG A 128 -13.95 -3.53 22.67
N SER A 129 -13.52 -2.66 21.76
CA SER A 129 -14.41 -1.80 20.97
C SER A 129 -14.13 -1.82 19.46
N ASP A 130 -13.02 -2.42 19.05
CA ASP A 130 -12.59 -2.45 17.65
C ASP A 130 -11.81 -3.73 17.35
N VAL A 131 -11.64 -3.99 16.06
CA VAL A 131 -10.70 -4.98 15.54
C VAL A 131 -9.49 -4.21 15.03
N LEU A 132 -8.30 -4.57 15.52
CA LEU A 132 -7.06 -3.99 15.06
C LEU A 132 -6.36 -4.94 14.10
N VAL A 133 -5.93 -4.42 12.95
CA VAL A 133 -5.03 -5.09 12.02
C VAL A 133 -3.74 -4.28 11.92
N SER A 134 -2.60 -4.96 11.91
CA SER A 134 -1.30 -4.33 11.75
C SER A 134 -0.37 -5.10 10.85
N VAL A 135 0.44 -4.37 10.09
CA VAL A 135 1.55 -4.86 9.27
C VAL A 135 2.82 -4.21 9.79
N THR A 136 3.69 -5.03 10.38
CA THR A 136 4.97 -4.61 10.93
C THR A 136 6.09 -5.10 10.04
N ASN A 137 7.06 -4.26 9.71
CA ASN A 137 8.17 -4.61 8.86
C ASN A 137 9.51 -4.15 9.44
N SER A 138 10.56 -4.96 9.26
CA SER A 138 11.92 -4.67 9.74
C SER A 138 12.69 -3.69 8.84
N GLY A 139 11.98 -2.73 8.22
CA GLY A 139 12.54 -1.72 7.34
C GLY A 139 13.20 -0.57 8.10
N GLN A 140 13.66 0.43 7.34
CA GLN A 140 14.20 1.66 7.95
C GLN A 140 13.13 2.37 8.78
N ALA A 141 13.57 2.95 9.90
CA ALA A 141 12.72 3.75 10.75
C ALA A 141 12.27 5.02 10.00
N ILE A 142 11.00 5.38 10.17
CA ILE A 142 10.44 6.64 9.71
C ILE A 142 10.79 7.71 10.75
N PRO A 143 11.38 8.86 10.33
CA PRO A 143 11.61 9.97 11.24
C PRO A 143 10.33 10.41 11.95
N GLN A 144 10.41 10.72 13.24
CA GLN A 144 9.24 11.08 14.06
C GLN A 144 8.45 12.26 13.50
N GLN A 145 9.13 13.22 12.89
CA GLN A 145 8.53 14.38 12.23
C GLN A 145 7.73 14.02 10.97
N ASP A 146 8.00 12.87 10.36
CA ASP A 146 7.36 12.43 9.12
C ASP A 146 6.14 11.54 9.39
N LEU A 147 6.07 10.87 10.56
CA LEU A 147 4.96 9.99 10.96
C LEU A 147 3.56 10.63 10.83
N PRO A 148 3.33 11.91 11.21
CA PRO A 148 2.03 12.56 11.04
C PRO A 148 1.60 12.68 9.57
N HIS A 149 2.55 12.67 8.64
CA HIS A 149 2.33 12.98 7.24
C HIS A 149 2.33 11.75 6.32
N VAL A 150 2.70 10.55 6.81
CA VAL A 150 2.82 9.34 5.96
C VAL A 150 1.52 8.91 5.28
N PHE A 151 0.37 9.37 5.77
CA PHE A 151 -0.96 9.13 5.19
C PHE A 151 -1.45 10.29 4.30
N GLU A 152 -0.67 11.37 4.15
CA GLU A 152 -1.00 12.46 3.25
C GLU A 152 -0.78 12.07 1.78
N ARG A 153 -1.61 12.61 0.89
CA ARG A 153 -1.49 12.37 -0.54
C ARG A 153 -0.16 12.90 -1.05
N PHE A 154 0.51 12.10 -1.88
CA PHE A 154 1.81 12.40 -2.49
C PHE A 154 2.98 12.53 -1.51
N TYR A 155 2.75 12.30 -0.22
CA TYR A 155 3.81 12.40 0.78
C TYR A 155 4.78 11.22 0.69
N ARG A 156 6.07 11.53 0.86
CA ARG A 156 7.17 10.56 0.85
C ARG A 156 8.25 11.00 1.84
N VAL A 157 8.68 10.09 2.70
CA VAL A 157 9.80 10.27 3.64
C VAL A 157 11.11 10.51 2.87
N GLU A 158 11.35 9.73 1.81
CA GLU A 158 12.52 9.91 0.94
C GLU A 158 12.32 11.09 -0.03
N LYS A 159 13.04 12.19 0.21
CA LYS A 159 13.16 13.34 -0.73
C LYS A 159 14.12 13.06 -1.91
N SER A 160 14.78 11.90 -1.93
CA SER A 160 15.76 11.53 -2.95
C SER A 160 15.09 11.13 -4.28
N ARG A 161 15.71 11.57 -5.39
CA ARG A 161 15.31 11.40 -6.79
C ARG A 161 15.41 9.96 -7.31
N ASP A 162 15.53 8.94 -6.44
CA ASP A 162 15.48 7.53 -6.84
C ASP A 162 14.05 7.13 -7.23
N ARG A 163 13.69 7.53 -8.46
CA ARG A 163 12.47 7.17 -9.18
C ARG A 163 12.36 5.65 -9.40
N ALA A 164 13.49 4.93 -9.35
CA ALA A 164 13.59 3.49 -9.58
C ALA A 164 12.90 2.65 -8.48
N ARG A 165 12.89 3.10 -7.22
CA ARG A 165 12.22 2.38 -6.13
C ARG A 165 10.73 2.74 -5.99
N GLY A 166 10.13 3.42 -6.97
CA GLY A 166 9.02 4.36 -6.78
C GLY A 166 7.62 3.84 -6.41
N GLY A 167 6.83 4.75 -5.86
CA GLY A 167 5.38 4.69 -5.66
C GLY A 167 4.87 6.12 -5.49
N ALA A 168 3.65 6.41 -5.93
CA ALA A 168 3.14 7.78 -6.09
C ALA A 168 2.87 8.55 -4.78
N GLY A 169 3.10 7.92 -3.61
CA GLY A 169 2.69 8.49 -2.32
C GLY A 169 1.18 8.48 -2.12
N ILE A 170 0.46 7.59 -2.82
CA ILE A 170 -1.01 7.54 -2.76
C ILE A 170 -1.53 6.32 -1.97
N GLY A 171 -0.78 5.22 -1.91
CA GLY A 171 -1.28 3.97 -1.30
C GLY A 171 -1.73 4.11 0.15
N LEU A 172 -0.94 4.79 1.00
CA LEU A 172 -1.34 5.03 2.40
C LEU A 172 -2.49 6.05 2.51
N ALA A 173 -2.57 7.03 1.61
CA ALA A 173 -3.72 7.93 1.57
C ALA A 173 -5.02 7.21 1.20
N ILE A 174 -4.97 6.24 0.29
CA ILE A 174 -6.11 5.35 -0.01
C ILE A 174 -6.48 4.53 1.23
N VAL A 175 -5.49 3.96 1.94
CA VAL A 175 -5.74 3.22 3.19
C VAL A 175 -6.49 4.11 4.19
N LYS A 176 -6.00 5.34 4.42
CA LYS A 176 -6.65 6.28 5.32
C LYS A 176 -8.09 6.57 4.90
N GLN A 177 -8.31 6.91 3.63
CA GLN A 177 -9.65 7.23 3.12
C GLN A 177 -10.63 6.06 3.26
N LEU A 178 -10.22 4.85 2.85
CA LEU A 178 -11.09 3.67 2.91
C LEU A 178 -11.43 3.28 4.36
N VAL A 179 -10.45 3.33 5.26
CA VAL A 179 -10.64 2.98 6.68
C VAL A 179 -11.49 4.03 7.39
N GLU A 180 -11.20 5.32 7.21
CA GLU A 180 -11.98 6.40 7.82
C GLU A 180 -13.40 6.46 7.26
N GLY A 181 -13.59 6.14 5.98
CA GLY A 181 -14.90 6.05 5.32
C GLY A 181 -15.83 5.00 5.92
N ILE A 182 -15.31 3.98 6.60
CA ILE A 182 -16.08 2.97 7.34
C ILE A 182 -16.05 3.16 8.86
N GLY A 183 -15.66 4.36 9.32
CA GLY A 183 -15.62 4.72 10.74
C GLY A 183 -14.42 4.15 11.51
N GLY A 184 -13.41 3.66 10.81
CA GLY A 184 -12.17 3.16 11.38
C GLY A 184 -11.14 4.23 11.65
N ARG A 185 -9.95 3.82 12.09
CA ARG A 185 -8.78 4.68 12.30
C ARG A 185 -7.54 4.03 11.74
N VAL A 186 -6.57 4.84 11.33
CA VAL A 186 -5.26 4.38 10.86
C VAL A 186 -4.15 5.00 11.68
N GLY A 187 -2.99 4.36 11.71
CA GLY A 187 -1.80 4.94 12.31
C GLY A 187 -0.52 4.22 11.93
N ALA A 188 0.59 4.86 12.30
CA ALA A 188 1.93 4.34 12.09
C ALA A 188 2.76 4.56 13.34
N GLU A 189 3.56 3.54 13.69
CA GLU A 189 4.57 3.60 14.74
C GLU A 189 5.88 3.17 14.11
N SER A 190 6.99 3.84 14.43
CA SER A 190 8.29 3.48 13.88
C SER A 190 9.40 3.72 14.89
N ASP A 191 10.26 2.72 15.04
CA ASP A 191 11.42 2.73 15.92
C ASP A 191 12.59 1.98 15.26
N ALA A 192 13.69 1.79 16.00
CA ALA A 192 14.87 1.10 15.50
C ALA A 192 14.64 -0.38 15.13
N ARG A 193 13.51 -0.99 15.55
CA ARG A 193 13.16 -2.38 15.25
C ARG A 193 12.30 -2.52 14.00
N GLY A 194 11.73 -1.42 13.52
CA GLY A 194 10.97 -1.41 12.27
C GLY A 194 9.84 -0.39 12.26
N THR A 195 8.96 -0.55 11.28
CA THR A 195 7.76 0.27 11.13
C THR A 195 6.51 -0.59 11.21
N ARG A 196 5.52 -0.13 11.94
CA ARG A 196 4.22 -0.75 12.12
C ARG A 196 3.14 0.18 11.59
N PHE A 197 2.52 -0.20 10.49
CA PHE A 197 1.29 0.42 10.02
C PHE A 197 0.09 -0.37 10.55
N TRP A 198 -0.95 0.33 10.99
CA TRP A 198 -2.14 -0.32 11.52
C TRP A 198 -3.42 0.40 11.10
N PHE A 199 -4.51 -0.35 11.10
CA PHE A 199 -5.86 0.18 11.03
C PHE A 199 -6.77 -0.53 12.04
N SER A 200 -7.75 0.19 12.56
CA SER A 200 -8.79 -0.35 13.43
C SER A 200 -10.15 -0.17 12.79
N LEU A 201 -10.99 -1.19 12.83
CA LEU A 201 -12.39 -1.13 12.39
C LEU A 201 -13.32 -1.31 13.58
N PRO A 202 -14.47 -0.61 13.63
CA PRO A 202 -15.51 -0.91 14.60
C PRO A 202 -15.89 -2.40 14.54
N ALA A 203 -16.02 -3.01 15.71
CA ALA A 203 -16.48 -4.39 15.85
C ALA A 203 -17.97 -4.53 15.44
#